data_AF-Q5YZM4-F1
#
_entry.id   AF-Q5YZM4-F1
#
_cell.length_a   1.000
_cell.length_b   1.000
_cell.length_c   1.000
_cell.angle_alpha   90.00
_cell.angle_beta   90.00
_cell.angle_gamma   90.00
#
_symmetry.space_group_name_H-M   'P 1'
#
loop_
_entity.id
_entity.type
_entity.pdbx_description
1 polymer ?
#
loop_
_entity_poly.entity_id
_entity_poly.type
_entity_poly.pdbx_seq_one_letter_code
_entity_poly.pdbx_strand_id
1 'polypeptide(L)'
;MKRHCVIPDKQHRGEPFEWSDWQFWCAAKHYQVRAGIEWTGEPVFNQAFVYRRSQIVAPQKTGKGPWSASIVCLEAAGPSQFAGWADKGDGWACSEHGCGCGWEYEYLPGEPMADRHPSPVIQLTANNEDQVGNVYRPLAAMIKLGRLSDLMAVRENFIRILGSDGGEDFDRIDAVTSSARGRVGNPISFALQDESGLYTKRNKMVEIAEHQRRGAAGMNGRTMETTNAWDPAENSTAQRTYESQRPDIFKFFRIPPAGLSWGNRRDRRKILRYVYDGSPWVDLDSIEAEAMELNETDPAQAERFFGNRLVARSGSWLPQGLWESRYGDAVAS
;
A
#
# COMPACT_ATOMS: atom_id res chain seq x y z
N MET A 1 -6.05 -6.24 13.57
CA MET A 1 -4.60 -6.27 13.22
C MET A 1 -3.71 -6.70 14.38
N LYS A 2 -3.54 -5.87 15.42
CA LYS A 2 -2.70 -6.14 16.62
C LYS A 2 -2.83 -7.54 17.21
N ARG A 3 -4.03 -8.15 17.14
CA ARG A 3 -4.28 -9.47 17.70
C ARG A 3 -3.84 -10.65 16.82
N HIS A 4 -3.84 -10.49 15.49
CA HIS A 4 -3.71 -11.59 14.53
C HIS A 4 -2.42 -11.51 13.72
N CYS A 5 -1.99 -10.31 13.36
CA CYS A 5 -0.75 -10.09 12.64
C CYS A 5 0.40 -9.88 13.62
N VAL A 6 1.59 -10.30 13.20
CA VAL A 6 2.82 -10.17 13.97
C VAL A 6 3.91 -9.49 13.14
N ILE A 7 4.89 -8.91 13.82
CA ILE A 7 6.08 -8.35 13.16
C ILE A 7 6.80 -9.49 12.43
N PRO A 8 7.04 -9.37 11.10
CA PRO A 8 7.44 -10.50 10.27
C PRO A 8 8.92 -10.88 10.39
N ASP A 9 9.78 -9.94 10.79
CA ASP A 9 11.23 -10.10 10.74
C ASP A 9 11.98 -9.33 11.84
N LYS A 10 13.31 -9.45 11.81
CA LYS A 10 14.26 -8.77 12.71
C LYS A 10 14.04 -9.12 14.19
N GLN A 11 14.50 -8.23 15.07
CA GLN A 11 14.60 -8.44 16.52
C GLN A 11 13.25 -8.64 17.21
N HIS A 12 12.18 -8.06 16.67
CA HIS A 12 10.83 -8.12 17.24
C HIS A 12 9.93 -9.16 16.54
N ARG A 13 10.51 -10.06 15.75
CA ARG A 13 9.74 -11.05 14.98
C ARG A 13 8.83 -11.87 15.89
N GLY A 14 7.54 -11.93 15.54
CA GLY A 14 6.52 -12.65 16.30
C GLY A 14 5.79 -11.80 17.35
N GLU A 15 6.29 -10.61 17.67
CA GLU A 15 5.56 -9.66 18.51
C GLU A 15 4.32 -9.11 17.78
N PRO A 16 3.26 -8.66 18.48
CA PRO A 16 2.08 -8.04 17.88
C PRO A 16 2.41 -6.93 16.88
N PHE A 17 1.82 -7.00 15.68
CA PHE A 17 1.97 -5.93 14.69
C PHE A 17 1.02 -4.78 14.98
N GLU A 18 1.58 -3.65 15.43
CA GLU A 18 0.85 -2.42 15.69
C GLU A 18 1.15 -1.40 14.59
N TRP A 19 0.08 -0.82 14.04
CA TRP A 19 0.24 0.26 13.07
C TRP A 19 0.76 1.50 13.76
N SER A 20 1.80 2.11 13.18
CA SER A 20 2.20 3.47 13.58
C SER A 20 1.17 4.51 13.11
N ASP A 21 1.28 5.74 13.58
CA ASP A 21 0.27 6.79 13.35
C ASP A 21 -0.08 6.99 11.87
N TRP A 22 0.93 7.05 10.98
CA TRP A 22 0.66 7.23 9.55
C TRP A 22 0.05 5.99 8.91
N GLN A 23 0.45 4.79 9.36
CA GLN A 23 -0.11 3.51 8.90
C GLN A 23 -1.57 3.38 9.31
N PHE A 24 -1.88 3.73 10.57
CA PHE A 24 -3.23 3.77 11.10
C PHE A 24 -4.07 4.79 10.32
N TRP A 25 -3.57 6.00 10.11
CA TRP A 25 -4.28 7.03 9.34
C TRP A 25 -4.61 6.58 7.92
N CYS A 26 -3.66 5.94 7.22
CA CYS A 26 -3.88 5.43 5.88
C CYS A 26 -4.93 4.31 5.86
N ALA A 27 -4.90 3.41 6.84
CA ALA A 27 -5.89 2.35 6.96
C ALA A 27 -7.28 2.90 7.31
N ALA A 28 -7.37 3.79 8.31
CA ALA A 28 -8.61 4.45 8.70
C ALA A 28 -9.25 5.21 7.52
N LYS A 29 -8.43 5.84 6.67
CA LYS A 29 -8.90 6.47 5.44
C LYS A 29 -9.32 5.45 4.40
N HIS A 30 -8.56 4.39 4.18
CA HIS A 30 -8.94 3.33 3.24
C HIS A 30 -10.30 2.69 3.60
N TYR A 31 -10.55 2.43 4.89
CA TYR A 31 -11.79 1.83 5.40
C TYR A 31 -12.81 2.86 5.90
N GLN A 32 -12.68 4.14 5.54
CA GLN A 32 -13.64 5.15 5.97
C GLN A 32 -15.01 4.89 5.36
N VAL A 33 -15.97 4.48 6.20
CA VAL A 33 -17.37 4.26 5.82
C VAL A 33 -18.06 5.60 5.52
N ARG A 34 -18.93 5.63 4.51
CA ARG A 34 -19.76 6.78 4.17
C ARG A 34 -20.76 7.03 5.29
N ALA A 35 -20.83 8.27 5.75
CA ALA A 35 -21.87 8.66 6.71
C ALA A 35 -23.26 8.44 6.11
N GLY A 36 -24.17 7.86 6.90
CA GLY A 36 -25.56 7.63 6.50
C GLY A 36 -25.76 6.53 5.46
N ILE A 37 -24.76 5.67 5.23
CA ILE A 37 -25.00 4.47 4.42
C ILE A 37 -26.03 3.57 5.13
N GLU A 38 -27.05 3.15 4.40
CA GLU A 38 -28.07 2.23 4.90
C GLU A 38 -27.57 0.78 4.79
N TRP A 39 -27.93 -0.03 5.78
CA TRP A 39 -27.68 -1.45 5.79
C TRP A 39 -28.98 -2.21 5.59
N THR A 40 -29.05 -3.03 4.54
CA THR A 40 -30.26 -3.79 4.16
C THR A 40 -30.12 -5.28 4.45
N GLY A 41 -29.09 -5.70 5.17
CA GLY A 41 -28.79 -7.11 5.46
C GLY A 41 -27.88 -7.80 4.43
N GLU A 42 -27.46 -7.10 3.37
CA GLU A 42 -26.52 -7.63 2.37
C GLU A 42 -25.29 -6.72 2.21
N PRO A 43 -24.08 -7.28 1.98
CA PRO A 43 -22.85 -6.50 1.82
C PRO A 43 -22.96 -5.42 0.72
N VAL A 44 -22.76 -4.17 1.12
CA VAL A 44 -22.74 -3.01 0.21
C VAL A 44 -21.38 -2.88 -0.50
N PHE A 45 -20.35 -3.62 -0.06
CA PHE A 45 -19.00 -3.67 -0.65
C PHE A 45 -18.36 -2.28 -0.85
N ASN A 46 -17.73 -2.01 -2.00
CA ASN A 46 -16.97 -0.77 -2.20
C ASN A 46 -17.80 0.50 -2.05
N GLN A 47 -19.12 0.44 -2.26
CA GLN A 47 -20.01 1.58 -2.20
C GLN A 47 -20.18 2.08 -0.76
N ALA A 48 -19.97 1.22 0.24
CA ALA A 48 -19.99 1.60 1.65
C ALA A 48 -18.86 2.56 2.03
N PHE A 49 -17.76 2.59 1.26
CA PHE A 49 -16.56 3.34 1.60
C PHE A 49 -16.49 4.67 0.83
N VAL A 50 -15.98 5.71 1.51
CA VAL A 50 -15.74 7.04 0.93
C VAL A 50 -14.76 6.94 -0.23
N TYR A 51 -13.71 6.14 -0.07
CA TYR A 51 -12.65 5.96 -1.05
C TYR A 51 -12.68 4.54 -1.63
N ARG A 52 -12.89 4.44 -2.94
CA ARG A 52 -12.79 3.16 -3.67
C ARG A 52 -11.34 2.74 -3.89
N ARG A 53 -10.41 3.69 -3.75
CA ARG A 53 -8.98 3.50 -3.99
C ARG A 53 -8.13 4.32 -3.03
N SER A 54 -6.93 3.83 -2.77
CA SER A 54 -5.94 4.56 -1.99
C SER A 54 -4.57 4.50 -2.64
N GLN A 55 -3.80 5.56 -2.50
CA GLN A 55 -2.40 5.63 -2.92
C GLN A 55 -1.56 6.15 -1.75
N ILE A 56 -0.53 5.40 -1.40
CA ILE A 56 0.38 5.69 -0.30
C ILE A 56 1.79 5.86 -0.87
N VAL A 57 2.29 7.09 -0.77
CA VAL A 57 3.61 7.51 -1.23
C VAL A 57 4.46 7.88 -0.02
N ALA A 58 5.49 7.09 0.23
CA ALA A 58 6.42 7.32 1.34
C ALA A 58 7.83 6.85 0.96
N PRO A 59 8.89 7.35 1.62
CA PRO A 59 10.25 6.92 1.38
C PRO A 59 10.46 5.40 1.49
N GLN A 60 11.59 4.93 0.99
CA GLN A 60 12.01 3.55 1.21
C GLN A 60 12.20 3.26 2.70
N LYS A 61 11.93 2.01 3.10
CA LYS A 61 12.11 1.49 4.46
C LYS A 61 11.20 2.07 5.54
N THR A 62 10.24 2.93 5.20
CA THR A 62 9.23 3.44 6.15
C THR A 62 8.29 2.38 6.70
N GLY A 63 8.26 1.15 6.17
CA GLY A 63 7.40 0.06 6.64
C GLY A 63 6.16 -0.21 5.79
N LYS A 64 6.09 0.32 4.56
CA LYS A 64 4.99 0.07 3.60
C LYS A 64 4.71 -1.42 3.36
N GLY A 65 5.74 -2.23 3.16
CA GLY A 65 5.58 -3.66 2.84
C GLY A 65 4.83 -4.45 3.92
N PRO A 66 5.34 -4.49 5.18
CA PRO A 66 4.63 -5.12 6.30
C PRO A 66 3.24 -4.53 6.55
N TRP A 67 3.08 -3.21 6.40
CA TRP A 67 1.77 -2.58 6.52
C TRP A 67 0.78 -3.08 5.46
N SER A 68 1.16 -3.06 4.18
CA SER A 68 0.33 -3.59 3.09
C SER A 68 0.02 -5.07 3.27
N ALA A 69 0.96 -5.87 3.76
CA ALA A 69 0.71 -7.27 4.09
C ALA A 69 -0.37 -7.43 5.17
N SER A 70 -0.39 -6.57 6.20
CA SER A 70 -1.45 -6.59 7.21
C SER A 70 -2.82 -6.17 6.64
N ILE A 71 -2.86 -5.22 5.71
CA ILE A 71 -4.09 -4.86 4.98
C ILE A 71 -4.59 -6.05 4.16
N VAL A 72 -3.69 -6.77 3.49
CA VAL A 72 -4.05 -7.99 2.75
C VAL A 72 -4.57 -9.09 3.68
N CYS A 73 -3.99 -9.28 4.87
CA CYS A 73 -4.56 -10.17 5.89
C CYS A 73 -6.00 -9.77 6.27
N LEU A 74 -6.27 -8.46 6.39
CA LEU A 74 -7.61 -7.94 6.70
C LEU A 74 -8.60 -8.21 5.58
N GLU A 75 -8.24 -7.88 4.33
CA GLU A 75 -9.09 -8.14 3.15
C GLU A 75 -9.37 -9.64 2.97
N ALA A 76 -8.39 -10.50 3.28
CA ALA A 76 -8.52 -11.94 3.11
C ALA A 76 -9.35 -12.64 4.19
N ALA A 77 -9.13 -12.28 5.46
CA ALA A 77 -9.59 -13.09 6.59
C ALA A 77 -10.12 -12.27 7.78
N GLY A 78 -10.08 -10.94 7.70
CA GLY A 78 -10.60 -10.07 8.74
C GLY A 78 -11.94 -9.43 8.36
N PRO A 79 -12.57 -8.73 9.31
CA PRO A 79 -13.79 -7.97 9.07
C PRO A 79 -13.46 -6.71 8.25
N SER A 80 -13.56 -6.82 6.91
CA SER A 80 -13.14 -5.79 5.96
C SER A 80 -14.30 -5.13 5.23
N GLN A 81 -15.49 -5.74 5.24
CA GLN A 81 -16.69 -5.26 4.57
C GLN A 81 -17.65 -4.64 5.59
N PHE A 82 -18.23 -3.49 5.28
CA PHE A 82 -19.24 -2.88 6.15
C PHE A 82 -20.45 -3.81 6.31
N ALA A 83 -20.89 -4.00 7.56
CA ALA A 83 -21.95 -4.93 7.96
C ALA A 83 -23.04 -4.28 8.82
N GLY A 84 -23.22 -2.96 8.68
CA GLY A 84 -24.22 -2.20 9.43
C GLY A 84 -23.64 -1.39 10.59
N TRP A 85 -24.54 -0.81 11.37
CA TRP A 85 -24.23 0.03 12.51
C TRP A 85 -24.57 -0.72 13.78
N ALA A 86 -23.64 -0.75 14.74
CA ALA A 86 -23.82 -1.50 15.97
C ALA A 86 -24.92 -0.90 16.84
N ASP A 87 -25.76 -1.79 17.39
CA ASP A 87 -26.64 -1.54 18.52
C ASP A 87 -25.98 -2.05 19.82
N LYS A 88 -26.66 -1.82 20.95
CA LYS A 88 -26.17 -2.27 22.25
C LYS A 88 -26.10 -3.79 22.31
N GLY A 89 -24.92 -4.32 22.58
CA GLY A 89 -24.66 -5.75 22.73
C GLY A 89 -24.15 -6.42 21.46
N ASP A 90 -24.03 -5.68 20.36
CA ASP A 90 -23.37 -6.19 19.17
C ASP A 90 -21.87 -6.33 19.38
N GLY A 91 -21.31 -7.38 18.80
CA GLY A 91 -19.91 -7.72 18.94
C GLY A 91 -19.40 -8.57 17.80
N TRP A 92 -18.10 -8.80 17.82
CA TRP A 92 -17.39 -9.70 16.93
C TRP A 92 -16.74 -10.81 17.76
N ALA A 93 -17.04 -12.07 17.47
CA ALA A 93 -16.39 -13.20 18.10
C ALA A 93 -15.63 -14.04 17.07
N CYS A 94 -14.30 -14.15 17.21
CA CYS A 94 -13.47 -14.90 16.26
C CYS A 94 -13.93 -16.35 16.03
N SER A 95 -14.51 -17.00 17.05
CA SER A 95 -15.04 -18.36 16.96
C SER A 95 -16.18 -18.50 15.95
N GLU A 96 -16.98 -17.46 15.75
CA GLU A 96 -18.09 -17.45 14.78
C GLU A 96 -17.58 -17.34 13.33
N HIS A 97 -16.32 -16.93 13.17
CA HIS A 97 -15.67 -16.78 11.88
C HIS A 97 -14.51 -17.77 11.73
N GLY A 98 -14.61 -18.98 12.29
CA GLY A 98 -13.63 -20.05 12.05
C GLY A 98 -12.21 -19.80 12.59
N CYS A 99 -12.03 -18.86 13.52
CA CYS A 99 -10.75 -18.58 14.16
C CYS A 99 -10.78 -19.02 15.63
N GLY A 100 -9.94 -20.00 15.99
CA GLY A 100 -9.88 -20.57 17.34
C GLY A 100 -9.19 -19.70 18.40
N CYS A 101 -8.90 -18.42 18.12
CA CYS A 101 -8.08 -17.60 19.01
C CYS A 101 -8.79 -17.07 20.26
N GLY A 102 -10.12 -17.18 20.32
CA GLY A 102 -10.95 -16.72 21.44
C GLY A 102 -10.95 -15.20 21.63
N TRP A 103 -10.63 -14.43 20.60
CA TRP A 103 -10.72 -12.97 20.67
C TRP A 103 -12.14 -12.49 20.35
N GLU A 104 -12.60 -11.55 21.15
CA GLU A 104 -13.89 -10.90 21.02
C GLU A 104 -13.72 -9.38 21.04
N TYR A 105 -14.64 -8.66 20.42
CA TYR A 105 -14.72 -7.20 20.41
C TYR A 105 -16.17 -6.77 20.58
N GLU A 106 -16.45 -5.94 21.59
CA GLU A 106 -17.76 -5.32 21.78
C GLU A 106 -17.78 -3.98 21.03
N TYR A 107 -18.72 -3.81 20.12
CA TYR A 107 -18.88 -2.55 19.38
C TYR A 107 -19.56 -1.51 20.26
N LEU A 108 -19.18 -0.24 20.08
CA LEU A 108 -19.94 0.86 20.66
C LEU A 108 -21.21 1.13 19.84
N PRO A 109 -22.34 1.50 20.47
CA PRO A 109 -23.54 1.88 19.72
C PRO A 109 -23.25 2.99 18.69
N GLY A 110 -23.64 2.75 17.44
CA GLY A 110 -23.37 3.61 16.29
C GLY A 110 -21.97 3.45 15.68
N GLU A 111 -21.14 2.53 16.17
CA GLU A 111 -19.88 2.15 15.51
C GLU A 111 -20.19 1.35 14.24
N PRO A 112 -19.46 1.57 13.12
CA PRO A 112 -19.62 0.75 11.93
C PRO A 112 -19.11 -0.66 12.21
N MET A 113 -19.99 -1.64 12.11
CA MET A 113 -19.62 -3.04 12.15
C MET A 113 -19.02 -3.47 10.82
N ALA A 114 -18.21 -4.52 10.87
CA ALA A 114 -17.68 -5.14 9.67
C ALA A 114 -17.72 -6.67 9.74
N ASP A 115 -17.84 -7.28 8.56
CA ASP A 115 -17.80 -8.72 8.34
C ASP A 115 -16.74 -9.06 7.28
N ARG A 116 -16.43 -10.34 7.15
CA ARG A 116 -15.51 -10.85 6.13
C ARG A 116 -16.08 -10.65 4.74
N HIS A 117 -15.17 -10.53 3.79
CA HIS A 117 -15.56 -10.69 2.40
C HIS A 117 -16.01 -12.15 2.18
N PRO A 118 -17.18 -12.39 1.55
CA PRO A 118 -17.72 -13.74 1.40
C PRO A 118 -16.98 -14.60 0.38
N SER A 119 -16.37 -13.99 -0.64
CA SER A 119 -15.61 -14.68 -1.70
C SER A 119 -14.33 -13.94 -2.12
N PRO A 120 -13.31 -13.83 -1.24
CA PRO A 120 -12.14 -12.99 -1.47
C PRO A 120 -11.19 -13.55 -2.53
N VAL A 121 -11.11 -12.86 -3.66
CA VAL A 121 -10.05 -13.04 -4.68
C VAL A 121 -9.14 -11.81 -4.65
N ILE A 122 -7.88 -12.00 -4.27
CA ILE A 122 -6.92 -10.90 -4.02
C ILE A 122 -5.68 -11.04 -4.90
N GLN A 123 -5.17 -9.92 -5.40
CA GLN A 123 -3.92 -9.90 -6.19
C GLN A 123 -2.86 -8.98 -5.59
N LEU A 124 -1.66 -9.54 -5.39
CA LEU A 124 -0.45 -8.80 -5.03
C LEU A 124 0.36 -8.56 -6.29
N THR A 125 0.47 -7.30 -6.67
CA THR A 125 1.01 -6.91 -7.97
C THR A 125 2.29 -6.14 -7.80
N ALA A 126 3.31 -6.49 -8.56
CA ALA A 126 4.54 -5.72 -8.69
C ALA A 126 5.16 -5.93 -10.08
N ASN A 127 6.22 -5.20 -10.42
CA ASN A 127 6.81 -5.29 -11.75
C ASN A 127 7.50 -6.65 -12.01
N ASN A 128 8.07 -7.27 -10.96
CA ASN A 128 8.71 -8.59 -10.99
C ASN A 128 8.44 -9.39 -9.71
N GLU A 129 8.82 -10.67 -9.70
CA GLU A 129 8.57 -11.60 -8.59
C GLU A 129 9.27 -11.19 -7.29
N ASP A 130 10.51 -10.72 -7.37
CA ASP A 130 11.27 -10.24 -6.21
C ASP A 130 10.55 -9.09 -5.51
N GLN A 131 9.97 -8.16 -6.27
CA GLN A 131 9.19 -7.07 -5.73
C GLN A 131 7.88 -7.54 -5.12
N VAL A 132 7.19 -8.53 -5.69
CA VAL A 132 6.03 -9.14 -5.04
C VAL A 132 6.45 -9.74 -3.68
N GLY A 133 7.66 -10.28 -3.61
CA GLY A 133 8.28 -10.78 -2.38
C GLY A 133 8.35 -9.77 -1.24
N ASN A 134 8.40 -8.46 -1.51
CA ASN A 134 8.41 -7.41 -0.48
C ASN A 134 7.13 -7.36 0.36
N VAL A 135 6.02 -7.84 -0.19
CA VAL A 135 4.73 -7.96 0.52
C VAL A 135 4.43 -9.41 0.85
N TYR A 136 4.68 -10.34 -0.09
CA TYR A 136 4.36 -11.75 0.08
C TYR A 136 5.13 -12.38 1.26
N ARG A 137 6.40 -12.02 1.45
CA ARG A 137 7.20 -12.57 2.57
C ARG A 137 6.68 -12.10 3.94
N PRO A 138 6.45 -10.79 4.19
CA PRO A 138 5.76 -10.35 5.40
C PRO A 138 4.39 -10.99 5.61
N LEU A 139 3.59 -11.11 4.55
CA LEU A 139 2.27 -11.75 4.60
C LEU A 139 2.37 -13.21 5.05
N ALA A 140 3.24 -14.00 4.42
CA ALA A 140 3.47 -15.38 4.79
C ALA A 140 3.97 -15.53 6.24
N ALA A 141 4.83 -14.62 6.70
CA ALA A 141 5.30 -14.60 8.08
C ALA A 141 4.16 -14.27 9.06
N MET A 142 3.32 -13.26 8.77
CA MET A 142 2.14 -12.93 9.57
C MET A 142 1.17 -14.10 9.68
N ILE A 143 1.00 -14.87 8.60
CA ILE A 143 0.11 -16.04 8.60
C ILE A 143 0.67 -17.17 9.48
N LYS A 144 1.94 -17.52 9.27
CA LYS A 144 2.59 -18.67 9.92
C LYS A 144 2.95 -18.42 11.38
N LEU A 145 3.29 -17.19 11.73
CA LEU A 145 3.74 -16.82 13.09
C LEU A 145 2.61 -16.17 13.91
N GLY A 146 1.58 -15.65 13.24
CA GLY A 146 0.41 -15.05 13.86
C GLY A 146 -0.74 -16.04 14.08
N ARG A 147 -1.96 -15.52 14.21
CA ARG A 147 -3.17 -16.30 14.53
C ARG A 147 -4.07 -16.55 13.31
N LEU A 148 -3.47 -16.65 12.13
CA LEU A 148 -4.19 -16.71 10.86
C LEU A 148 -4.06 -18.07 10.16
N SER A 149 -3.34 -19.03 10.73
CA SER A 149 -3.14 -20.35 10.12
C SER A 149 -4.42 -21.19 10.04
N ASP A 150 -5.41 -20.93 10.90
CA ASP A 150 -6.75 -21.55 10.82
C ASP A 150 -7.55 -21.03 9.60
N LEU A 151 -7.20 -19.84 9.10
CA LEU A 151 -7.95 -19.11 8.08
C LEU A 151 -7.23 -19.02 6.73
N MET A 152 -5.91 -19.22 6.72
CA MET A 152 -5.10 -19.05 5.54
C MET A 152 -3.96 -20.05 5.49
N ALA A 153 -3.74 -20.62 4.31
CA ALA A 153 -2.70 -21.60 4.07
C ALA A 153 -1.71 -21.10 3.00
N VAL A 154 -0.48 -20.84 3.40
CA VAL A 154 0.59 -20.40 2.50
C VAL A 154 0.99 -21.55 1.56
N ARG A 155 1.01 -21.29 0.25
CA ARG A 155 1.57 -22.18 -0.78
C ARG A 155 2.73 -21.47 -1.50
N GLU A 156 3.30 -22.11 -2.50
CA GLU A 156 4.48 -21.58 -3.21
C GLU A 156 4.16 -20.29 -3.97
N ASN A 157 3.06 -20.26 -4.74
CA ASN A 157 2.73 -19.17 -5.68
C ASN A 157 1.41 -18.45 -5.39
N PHE A 158 0.73 -18.84 -4.30
CA PHE A 158 -0.53 -18.26 -3.85
C PHE A 158 -0.74 -18.57 -2.36
N ILE A 159 -1.68 -17.87 -1.73
CA ILE A 159 -2.18 -18.20 -0.39
C ILE A 159 -3.64 -18.57 -0.53
N ARG A 160 -4.03 -19.70 0.04
CA ARG A 160 -5.42 -20.15 0.09
C ARG A 160 -6.11 -19.53 1.30
N ILE A 161 -7.35 -19.09 1.12
CA ILE A 161 -8.23 -18.66 2.21
C ILE A 161 -9.14 -19.86 2.54
N LEU A 162 -9.26 -20.19 3.83
CA LEU A 162 -9.92 -21.39 4.34
C LEU A 162 -11.30 -21.06 4.91
N GLY A 163 -12.19 -22.05 4.93
CA GLY A 163 -13.46 -21.98 5.64
C GLY A 163 -14.62 -21.34 4.87
N SER A 164 -14.47 -21.11 3.55
CA SER A 164 -15.54 -20.62 2.68
C SER A 164 -16.29 -21.74 1.96
N ASP A 165 -17.59 -21.52 1.75
CA ASP A 165 -18.48 -22.44 1.05
C ASP A 165 -18.17 -22.44 -0.46
N GLY A 166 -17.90 -23.62 -1.04
CA GLY A 166 -17.68 -23.78 -2.48
C GLY A 166 -16.37 -24.46 -2.87
N GLY A 167 -15.42 -24.63 -1.94
CA GLY A 167 -14.23 -25.45 -2.14
C GLY A 167 -12.92 -24.68 -2.36
N GLU A 168 -11.84 -25.43 -2.53
CA GLU A 168 -10.49 -24.98 -2.18
C GLU A 168 -9.77 -24.05 -3.19
N ASP A 169 -10.40 -23.72 -4.33
CA ASP A 169 -9.76 -23.04 -5.45
C ASP A 169 -10.30 -21.63 -5.75
N PHE A 170 -11.38 -21.21 -5.08
CA PHE A 170 -12.06 -19.95 -5.36
C PHE A 170 -11.46 -18.77 -4.59
N ASP A 171 -11.24 -18.93 -3.28
CA ASP A 171 -10.78 -17.84 -2.42
C ASP A 171 -9.28 -17.89 -2.15
N ARG A 172 -8.58 -16.86 -2.62
CA ARG A 172 -7.12 -16.90 -2.68
C ARG A 172 -6.48 -15.52 -2.84
N ILE A 173 -5.18 -15.50 -2.54
CA ILE A 173 -4.28 -14.38 -2.78
C ILE A 173 -3.23 -14.82 -3.81
N ASP A 174 -3.22 -14.19 -4.97
CA ASP A 174 -2.28 -14.47 -6.06
C ASP A 174 -1.15 -13.44 -6.13
N ALA A 175 0.07 -13.91 -6.36
CA ALA A 175 1.14 -13.07 -6.90
C ALA A 175 0.89 -12.81 -8.40
N VAL A 176 1.01 -11.55 -8.83
CA VAL A 176 0.86 -11.09 -10.22
C VAL A 176 2.04 -10.19 -10.60
N THR A 177 2.66 -10.47 -11.73
CA THR A 177 3.79 -9.71 -12.28
C THR A 177 3.53 -9.32 -13.74
N SER A 178 4.45 -8.57 -14.33
CA SER A 178 4.40 -8.20 -15.76
C SER A 178 4.26 -9.39 -16.73
N SER A 179 4.75 -10.57 -16.34
CA SER A 179 4.66 -11.82 -17.12
C SER A 179 3.36 -12.61 -16.87
N ALA A 180 2.65 -12.40 -15.76
CA ALA A 180 1.51 -13.21 -15.33
C ALA A 180 0.14 -12.70 -15.83
N ARG A 181 0.05 -12.36 -17.14
CA ARG A 181 -1.14 -11.71 -17.74
C ARG A 181 -2.44 -12.49 -17.62
N GLY A 182 -2.39 -13.82 -17.64
CA GLY A 182 -3.59 -14.68 -17.61
C GLY A 182 -4.44 -14.50 -16.35
N ARG A 183 -3.85 -14.06 -15.23
CA ARG A 183 -4.55 -13.89 -13.95
C ARG A 183 -5.31 -12.56 -13.84
N VAL A 184 -4.99 -11.60 -14.70
CA VAL A 184 -5.49 -10.22 -14.61
C VAL A 184 -6.99 -10.10 -14.93
N GLY A 185 -7.55 -11.10 -15.63
CA GLY A 185 -8.99 -11.18 -15.93
C GLY A 185 -9.87 -11.73 -14.80
N ASN A 186 -9.30 -12.12 -13.67
CA ASN A 186 -10.06 -12.68 -12.57
C ASN A 186 -11.01 -11.64 -11.94
N PRO A 187 -12.19 -12.08 -11.44
CA PRO A 187 -13.14 -11.22 -10.74
C PRO A 187 -12.62 -10.89 -9.33
N ILE A 188 -11.67 -9.96 -9.24
CA ILE A 188 -10.99 -9.65 -7.98
C ILE A 188 -11.83 -8.79 -7.02
N SER A 189 -11.76 -9.12 -5.74
CA SER A 189 -12.28 -8.31 -4.62
C SER A 189 -11.30 -7.20 -4.21
N PHE A 190 -9.99 -7.48 -4.31
CA PHE A 190 -8.95 -6.53 -3.94
C PHE A 190 -7.69 -6.69 -4.81
N ALA A 191 -7.02 -5.57 -5.12
CA ALA A 191 -5.64 -5.60 -5.61
C ALA A 191 -4.75 -4.62 -4.86
N LEU A 192 -3.60 -5.12 -4.43
CA LEU A 192 -2.47 -4.32 -4.00
C LEU A 192 -1.51 -4.15 -5.18
N GLN A 193 -1.22 -2.91 -5.54
CA GLN A 193 -0.26 -2.53 -6.59
C GLN A 193 0.96 -1.91 -5.92
N ASP A 194 1.95 -2.74 -5.60
CA ASP A 194 3.19 -2.31 -4.97
C ASP A 194 4.19 -1.77 -5.99
N GLU A 195 4.92 -0.74 -5.59
CA GLU A 195 5.83 0.04 -6.41
C GLU A 195 5.19 0.58 -7.70
N SER A 196 3.95 1.09 -7.60
CA SER A 196 3.18 1.61 -8.75
C SER A 196 3.85 2.80 -9.48
N GLY A 197 4.85 3.44 -8.85
CA GLY A 197 5.74 4.43 -9.44
C GLY A 197 6.66 3.90 -10.52
N LEU A 198 6.91 2.58 -10.54
CA LEU A 198 7.68 1.90 -11.59
C LEU A 198 6.79 1.38 -12.73
N TYR A 199 5.47 1.51 -12.63
CA TYR A 199 4.57 0.93 -13.61
C TYR A 199 4.44 1.86 -14.80
N THR A 200 5.08 1.52 -15.92
CA THR A 200 5.11 2.35 -17.12
C THR A 200 4.41 1.66 -18.29
N LYS A 201 4.19 2.38 -19.39
CA LYS A 201 3.74 1.75 -20.64
C LYS A 201 4.82 0.81 -21.18
N ARG A 202 6.10 1.16 -21.03
CA ARG A 202 7.25 0.41 -21.55
C ARG A 202 7.35 -0.99 -20.96
N ASN A 203 7.14 -1.12 -19.65
CA ASN A 203 7.12 -2.43 -18.98
C ASN A 203 5.72 -3.07 -18.91
N LYS A 204 4.72 -2.49 -19.61
CA LYS A 204 3.35 -2.99 -19.71
C LYS A 204 2.55 -3.03 -18.40
N MET A 205 3.12 -2.57 -17.28
CA MET A 205 2.47 -2.63 -15.97
C MET A 205 1.31 -1.65 -15.82
N VAL A 206 1.32 -0.54 -16.56
CA VAL A 206 0.17 0.37 -16.66
C VAL A 206 -1.09 -0.39 -17.09
N GLU A 207 -0.96 -1.24 -18.11
CA GLU A 207 -2.08 -1.98 -18.67
C GLU A 207 -2.64 -2.97 -17.62
N ILE A 208 -1.76 -3.70 -16.94
CA ILE A 208 -2.10 -4.64 -15.87
C ILE A 208 -2.84 -3.92 -14.74
N ALA A 209 -2.31 -2.79 -14.28
CA ALA A 209 -2.93 -2.03 -13.22
C ALA A 209 -4.31 -1.47 -13.60
N GLU A 210 -4.49 -1.06 -14.85
CA GLU A 210 -5.79 -0.64 -15.38
C GLU A 210 -6.79 -1.78 -15.49
N HIS A 211 -6.37 -2.95 -15.96
CA HIS A 211 -7.24 -4.13 -16.03
C HIS A 211 -7.70 -4.58 -14.64
N GLN A 212 -6.80 -4.66 -13.66
CA GLN A 212 -7.17 -4.97 -12.28
C GLN A 212 -8.18 -3.97 -11.71
N ARG A 213 -7.96 -2.68 -11.93
CA ARG A 213 -8.90 -1.64 -11.46
C ARG A 213 -10.28 -1.77 -12.11
N ARG A 214 -10.35 -2.16 -13.39
CA ARG A 214 -11.62 -2.45 -14.07
C ARG A 214 -12.28 -3.71 -13.52
N GLY A 215 -11.52 -4.78 -13.32
CA GLY A 215 -12.01 -6.03 -12.72
C GLY A 215 -12.58 -5.80 -11.32
N ALA A 216 -11.82 -5.14 -10.45
CA ALA A 216 -12.28 -4.77 -9.12
C ALA A 216 -13.55 -3.90 -9.17
N ALA A 217 -13.59 -2.89 -10.03
CA ALA A 217 -14.78 -2.04 -10.16
C ALA A 217 -16.04 -2.82 -10.59
N GLY A 218 -15.90 -3.80 -11.49
CA GLY A 218 -17.01 -4.65 -11.94
C GLY A 218 -17.50 -5.65 -10.89
N MET A 219 -16.66 -5.96 -9.90
CA MET A 219 -16.94 -6.94 -8.83
C MET A 219 -17.20 -6.28 -7.47
N ASN A 220 -17.47 -4.98 -7.44
CA ASN A 220 -17.60 -4.18 -6.21
C ASN A 220 -16.36 -4.22 -5.29
N GLY A 221 -15.18 -4.56 -5.85
CA GLY A 221 -13.91 -4.59 -5.16
C GLY A 221 -13.21 -3.23 -5.06
N ARG A 222 -12.05 -3.21 -4.41
CA ARG A 222 -11.21 -2.02 -4.19
C ARG A 222 -9.75 -2.25 -4.55
N THR A 223 -8.98 -1.17 -4.72
CA THR A 223 -7.54 -1.30 -5.00
C THR A 223 -6.72 -0.33 -4.18
N MET A 224 -5.49 -0.72 -3.85
CA MET A 224 -4.55 0.10 -3.09
C MET A 224 -3.19 0.13 -3.80
N GLU A 225 -2.58 1.30 -3.86
CA GLU A 225 -1.23 1.50 -4.38
C GLU A 225 -0.26 1.86 -3.25
N THR A 226 0.92 1.24 -3.25
CA THR A 226 2.07 1.67 -2.47
C THR A 226 3.23 2.00 -3.39
N THR A 227 3.95 3.09 -3.12
CA THR A 227 5.13 3.43 -3.89
C THR A 227 6.05 4.39 -3.16
N ASN A 228 7.28 4.54 -3.65
CA ASN A 228 8.15 5.67 -3.36
C ASN A 228 7.84 6.83 -4.32
N ALA A 229 8.46 8.00 -4.12
CA ALA A 229 8.35 9.08 -5.10
C ALA A 229 8.89 8.62 -6.48
N TRP A 230 8.09 8.79 -7.53
CA TRP A 230 8.40 8.34 -8.90
C TRP A 230 9.19 9.40 -9.69
N ASP A 231 9.72 9.00 -10.84
CA ASP A 231 10.20 9.96 -11.85
C ASP A 231 9.00 10.62 -12.55
N PRO A 232 8.78 11.93 -12.44
CA PRO A 232 7.69 12.61 -13.14
C PRO A 232 7.81 12.56 -14.67
N ALA A 233 8.96 12.16 -15.24
CA ALA A 233 9.14 11.98 -16.67
C ALA A 233 8.62 10.62 -17.19
N GLU A 234 8.33 9.66 -16.31
CA GLU A 234 7.97 8.28 -16.73
C GLU A 234 6.48 8.06 -16.97
N ASN A 235 5.60 8.98 -16.52
CA ASN A 235 4.14 8.87 -16.63
C ASN A 235 3.63 7.51 -16.11
N SER A 236 4.08 7.19 -14.90
CA SER A 236 3.80 5.92 -14.22
C SER A 236 2.34 5.82 -13.76
N THR A 237 1.93 4.62 -13.33
CA THR A 237 0.60 4.44 -12.73
C THR A 237 0.43 5.32 -11.49
N ALA A 238 1.47 5.41 -10.66
CA ALA A 238 1.43 6.29 -9.49
C ALA A 238 1.19 7.75 -9.87
N GLN A 239 1.91 8.25 -10.88
CA GLN A 239 1.75 9.61 -11.37
C GLN A 239 0.31 9.90 -11.81
N ARG A 240 -0.25 9.03 -12.64
CA ARG A 240 -1.62 9.18 -13.16
C ARG A 240 -2.66 9.15 -12.04
N THR A 241 -2.46 8.29 -11.05
CA THR A 241 -3.34 8.25 -9.87
C THR A 241 -3.21 9.54 -9.05
N TYR A 242 -2.00 10.02 -8.82
CA TYR A 242 -1.75 11.24 -8.05
C TYR A 242 -2.29 12.50 -8.75
N GLU A 243 -2.22 12.58 -10.07
CA GLU A 243 -2.73 13.71 -10.86
C GLU A 243 -4.25 13.67 -11.07
N SER A 244 -4.89 12.52 -10.84
CA SER A 244 -6.34 12.36 -10.99
C SER A 244 -7.12 13.31 -10.06
N GLN A 245 -8.09 14.04 -10.60
CA GLN A 245 -8.95 14.96 -9.84
C GLN A 245 -10.18 14.27 -9.20
N ARG A 246 -10.26 12.94 -9.26
CA ARG A 246 -11.40 12.20 -8.70
C ARG A 246 -11.37 12.25 -7.16
N PRO A 247 -12.47 12.65 -6.50
CA PRO A 247 -12.49 12.84 -5.04
C PRO A 247 -12.55 11.53 -4.25
N ASP A 248 -12.83 10.42 -4.92
CA ASP A 248 -13.01 9.07 -4.35
C ASP A 248 -11.70 8.26 -4.31
N ILE A 249 -10.55 8.94 -4.39
CA ILE A 249 -9.21 8.36 -4.30
C ILE A 249 -8.48 9.02 -3.12
N PHE A 250 -8.23 8.26 -2.06
CA PHE A 250 -7.40 8.74 -0.96
C PHE A 250 -5.93 8.77 -1.39
N LYS A 251 -5.24 9.88 -1.13
CA LYS A 251 -3.82 10.04 -1.45
C LYS A 251 -3.07 10.47 -0.21
N PHE A 252 -2.17 9.62 0.25
CA PHE A 252 -1.21 9.95 1.27
C PHE A 252 0.15 10.19 0.60
N PHE A 253 0.58 11.45 0.56
CA PHE A 253 1.92 11.80 0.07
C PHE A 253 2.46 12.94 0.92
N ARG A 254 3.37 12.60 1.84
CA ARG A 254 4.02 13.56 2.71
C ARG A 254 5.22 14.22 2.02
N ILE A 255 4.94 15.25 1.23
CA ILE A 255 5.97 16.06 0.55
C ILE A 255 6.59 17.05 1.55
N PRO A 256 7.92 17.07 1.73
CA PRO A 256 8.56 17.98 2.68
C PRO A 256 8.43 19.46 2.24
N PRO A 257 8.50 20.43 3.19
CA PRO A 257 8.37 21.85 2.88
C PRO A 257 9.28 22.31 1.73
N ALA A 258 8.74 23.13 0.83
CA ALA A 258 9.42 23.55 -0.40
C ALA A 258 10.69 24.38 -0.15
N GLY A 259 10.77 25.11 0.97
CA GLY A 259 11.92 25.94 1.33
C GLY A 259 13.15 25.17 1.82
N LEU A 260 13.07 23.85 2.01
CA LEU A 260 14.20 23.03 2.47
C LEU A 260 15.01 22.51 1.27
N SER A 261 16.34 22.65 1.35
CA SER A 261 17.25 22.14 0.31
C SER A 261 17.77 20.73 0.65
N TRP A 262 17.69 19.79 -0.31
CA TRP A 262 18.24 18.43 -0.15
C TRP A 262 19.78 18.42 -0.08
N GLY A 263 20.43 19.32 -0.83
CA GLY A 263 21.89 19.46 -0.82
C GLY A 263 22.44 20.02 0.50
N ASN A 264 21.64 20.79 1.24
CA ASN A 264 22.05 21.34 2.53
C ASN A 264 21.83 20.31 3.65
N ARG A 265 22.90 19.93 4.37
CA ARG A 265 22.84 18.93 5.46
C ARG A 265 21.80 19.24 6.54
N ARG A 266 21.68 20.50 6.99
CA ARG A 266 20.75 20.87 8.07
C ARG A 266 19.30 20.75 7.59
N ASP A 267 19.03 21.13 6.34
CA ASP A 267 17.70 21.05 5.77
C ASP A 267 17.34 19.62 5.38
N ARG A 268 18.27 18.85 4.82
CA ARG A 268 18.10 17.42 4.58
C ARG A 268 17.72 16.67 5.86
N ARG A 269 18.36 16.96 7.00
CA ARG A 269 17.95 16.35 8.27
C ARG A 269 16.51 16.71 8.68
N LYS A 270 16.04 17.92 8.37
CA LYS A 270 14.63 18.31 8.59
C LYS A 270 13.70 17.56 7.62
N ILE A 271 14.09 17.43 6.35
CA ILE A 271 13.36 16.65 5.34
C ILE A 271 13.20 15.20 5.83
N LEU A 272 14.30 14.54 6.19
CA LEU A 272 14.31 13.15 6.65
C LEU A 272 13.41 12.97 7.88
N ARG A 273 13.54 13.81 8.91
CA ARG A 273 12.64 13.76 10.07
C ARG A 273 11.17 13.92 9.68
N TYR A 274 10.86 14.79 8.73
CA TYR A 274 9.48 15.01 8.30
C TYR A 274 8.91 13.81 7.54
N VAL A 275 9.65 13.26 6.57
CA VAL A 275 9.14 12.19 5.68
C VAL A 275 9.17 10.80 6.31
N TYR A 276 10.00 10.59 7.34
CA TYR A 276 10.06 9.34 8.13
C TYR A 276 9.32 9.43 9.48
N ASP A 277 8.67 10.56 9.77
CA ASP A 277 7.90 10.70 11.01
C ASP A 277 6.78 9.64 11.08
N GLY A 278 6.67 8.99 12.24
CA GLY A 278 5.85 7.79 12.45
C GLY A 278 6.48 6.46 11.97
N SER A 279 7.79 6.42 11.65
CA SER A 279 8.53 5.18 11.38
C SER A 279 9.69 4.99 12.37
N PRO A 280 9.42 4.69 13.66
CA PRO A 280 10.44 4.66 14.73
C PRO A 280 11.51 3.57 14.56
N TRP A 281 11.28 2.57 13.71
CA TRP A 281 12.25 1.53 13.37
C TRP A 281 13.32 1.98 12.35
N VAL A 282 13.26 3.22 11.88
CA VAL A 282 14.21 3.75 10.91
C VAL A 282 15.25 4.61 11.62
N ASP A 283 16.51 4.21 11.53
CA ASP A 283 17.64 5.02 11.95
C ASP A 283 17.96 6.08 10.88
N LEU A 284 17.69 7.35 11.20
CA LEU A 284 17.84 8.44 10.23
C LEU A 284 19.30 8.74 9.87
N ASP A 285 20.26 8.37 10.73
CA ASP A 285 21.68 8.57 10.45
C ASP A 285 22.16 7.59 9.38
N SER A 286 21.74 6.32 9.47
CA SER A 286 21.96 5.29 8.45
C SER A 286 21.30 5.66 7.13
N ILE A 287 20.05 6.17 7.18
CA ILE A 287 19.36 6.66 5.99
C ILE A 287 20.12 7.81 5.35
N GLU A 288 20.58 8.79 6.13
CA GLU A 288 21.31 9.93 5.60
C GLU A 288 22.65 9.50 4.98
N ALA A 289 23.36 8.54 5.57
CA ALA A 289 24.61 8.02 5.03
C ALA A 289 24.42 7.39 3.65
N GLU A 290 23.48 6.44 3.52
CA GLU A 290 23.16 5.79 2.25
C GLU A 290 22.67 6.78 1.19
N ALA A 291 21.81 7.72 1.61
CA ALA A 291 21.30 8.76 0.75
C ALA A 291 22.42 9.64 0.19
N MET A 292 23.46 9.93 0.98
CA MET A 292 24.60 10.75 0.56
C MET A 292 25.52 10.02 -0.41
N GLU A 293 25.76 8.72 -0.22
CA GLU A 293 26.51 7.90 -1.17
C GLU A 293 25.79 7.85 -2.53
N LEU A 294 24.49 7.58 -2.53
CA LEU A 294 23.70 7.59 -3.76
C LEU A 294 23.68 8.99 -4.41
N ASN A 295 23.70 10.04 -3.60
CA ASN A 295 23.71 11.42 -4.08
C ASN A 295 25.01 11.78 -4.84
N GLU A 296 26.09 11.01 -4.73
CA GLU A 296 27.31 11.23 -5.52
C GLU A 296 27.11 10.86 -7.00
N THR A 297 26.21 9.91 -7.29
CA THR A 297 26.02 9.35 -8.63
C THR A 297 24.64 9.64 -9.23
N ASP A 298 23.59 9.69 -8.41
CA ASP A 298 22.22 10.03 -8.84
C ASP A 298 21.49 10.85 -7.76
N PRO A 299 21.76 12.17 -7.66
CA PRO A 299 21.10 13.07 -6.71
C PRO A 299 19.56 13.05 -6.81
N ALA A 300 19.03 12.93 -8.03
CA ALA A 300 17.59 12.89 -8.27
C ALA A 300 16.97 11.60 -7.72
N GLN A 301 17.66 10.46 -7.82
CA GLN A 301 17.21 9.22 -7.20
C GLN A 301 17.29 9.27 -5.67
N ALA A 302 18.37 9.83 -5.11
CA ALA A 302 18.49 10.01 -3.67
C ALA A 302 17.36 10.87 -3.09
N GLU A 303 17.09 12.03 -3.71
CA GLU A 303 16.01 12.93 -3.26
C GLU A 303 14.61 12.32 -3.43
N ARG A 304 14.38 11.49 -4.45
CA ARG A 304 13.13 10.74 -4.60
C ARG A 304 12.96 9.68 -3.51
N PHE A 305 13.91 8.77 -3.39
CA PHE A 305 13.76 7.57 -2.55
C PHE A 305 13.84 7.85 -1.05
N PHE A 306 14.66 8.83 -0.65
CA PHE A 306 14.84 9.18 0.76
C PHE A 306 14.18 10.52 1.12
N GLY A 307 14.20 11.49 0.20
CA GLY A 307 13.60 12.82 0.40
C GLY A 307 12.11 12.92 0.09
N ASN A 308 11.50 11.88 -0.48
CA ASN A 308 10.07 11.82 -0.82
C ASN A 308 9.60 13.00 -1.70
N ARG A 309 10.40 13.40 -2.69
CA ARG A 309 10.06 14.48 -3.64
C ARG A 309 10.02 13.97 -5.07
N LEU A 310 9.19 14.59 -5.89
CA LEU A 310 9.12 14.28 -7.33
C LEU A 310 10.20 15.06 -8.07
N VAL A 311 11.36 14.43 -8.25
CA VAL A 311 12.50 15.01 -8.99
C VAL A 311 12.73 14.19 -10.25
N ALA A 312 12.70 14.84 -11.40
CA ALA A 312 13.03 14.19 -12.67
C ALA A 312 14.50 13.78 -12.68
N ARG A 313 14.82 12.62 -13.27
CA ARG A 313 16.22 12.28 -13.52
C ARG A 313 16.85 13.34 -14.41
N SER A 314 17.95 13.95 -13.97
CA SER A 314 18.76 14.81 -14.82
C SER A 314 19.35 13.96 -15.95
N GLY A 315 18.84 14.13 -17.18
CA GLY A 315 19.45 13.52 -18.35
C GLY A 315 20.88 14.06 -18.50
N SER A 316 21.85 13.17 -18.68
CA SER A 316 23.26 13.50 -18.91
C SER A 316 23.53 14.32 -20.19
N TRP A 317 22.49 14.67 -20.94
CA TRP A 317 22.63 15.35 -22.23
C TRP A 317 22.95 16.85 -22.08
N LEU A 318 22.56 17.48 -20.97
CA LEU A 318 22.96 18.85 -20.67
C LEU A 318 23.42 18.96 -19.20
N PRO A 319 24.72 19.14 -18.94
CA PRO A 319 25.22 19.53 -17.63
C PRO A 319 24.48 20.78 -17.12
N GLN A 320 24.19 20.79 -15.83
CA GLN A 320 23.59 21.95 -15.17
C GLN A 320 24.50 23.18 -15.39
N GLY A 321 23.95 24.28 -15.93
CA GLY A 321 24.73 25.46 -16.32
C GLY A 321 25.26 25.46 -17.75
N LEU A 322 25.16 24.36 -18.52
CA LEU A 322 25.67 24.34 -19.91
C LEU A 322 24.79 25.18 -20.86
N TRP A 323 23.48 25.22 -20.63
CA TRP A 323 22.58 26.08 -21.41
C TRP A 323 22.86 27.56 -21.09
N GLU A 324 22.91 27.90 -19.80
CA GLU A 324 23.17 29.26 -19.33
C GLU A 324 24.56 29.75 -19.74
N SER A 325 25.59 28.89 -19.76
CA SER A 325 26.94 29.26 -20.21
C SER A 325 27.08 29.44 -21.72
N ARG A 326 26.13 28.96 -22.54
CA ARG A 326 26.15 29.16 -24.00
C ARG A 326 25.30 30.32 -24.47
N TYR A 327 24.35 30.79 -23.65
CA TYR A 327 23.45 31.89 -23.99
C TYR A 327 23.55 33.10 -23.05
N GLY A 328 24.32 33.02 -21.96
CA GLY A 328 24.57 34.14 -21.04
C GLY A 328 25.34 35.31 -21.67
N ASP A 329 26.10 35.05 -22.74
CA ASP A 329 26.86 36.09 -23.48
C ASP A 329 26.04 36.75 -24.61
N ALA A 330 24.86 36.21 -24.95
CA ALA A 330 24.05 36.72 -26.07
C ALA A 330 23.15 37.93 -25.69
N VAL A 331 23.22 38.41 -24.44
CA VAL A 331 22.45 39.57 -23.95
C VAL A 331 23.37 40.75 -23.55
N ALA A 332 24.66 40.68 -23.88
CA ALA A 332 25.64 41.74 -23.61
C ALA A 332 26.48 42.14 -24.84
N SER A 333 25.90 42.07 -26.04
CA SER A 333 26.49 42.60 -27.28
C SER A 333 25.50 43.45 -28.05
#